data_AF-A0A7C4UI85-F1
#
_entry.id   AF-A0A7C4UI85-F1
#
_cell.length_a   1.000
_cell.length_b   1.000
_cell.length_c   1.000
_cell.angle_alpha   90.00
_cell.angle_beta   90.00
_cell.angle_gamma   90.00
#
_symmetry.space_group_name_H-M   'P 1'
#
loop_
_entity.id
_entity.type
_entity.pdbx_description
1 polymer ?
#
loop_
_entity_poly.entity_id
_entity_poly.type
_entity_poly.pdbx_seq_one_letter_code
_entity_poly.pdbx_strand_id
1 'polypeptide(L)'
;MKEPTELKKVSEYVDQCMKCGFCTYFCPVYQEERVETSVARGKNYLVKLALKGEQEFTEEMGKIIGKCLLCKRCVVNCPAKAQIDRVVVAARAQMVNEKGLGFWKNLVFRRIMSDRKRFARYLKLAKAFQWLLPTTEGSIRHLPDFLKALGAGRNIPELAKTFLRDMVKPVYKVEGGKEPLMRVGFFMGCATDFIYPEIGLKLIDFLVKRNVEVVVPKDQNCCGAAIYFSGDFETGRLLADMNIEAFKDVDIIVTGCATCSSTLKDYAKYLPD
;
A
#
# COMPACT_ATOMS: atom_id res chain seq x y z
N MET A 1 20.43 -6.46 21.66
CA MET A 1 19.71 -6.19 20.40
C MET A 1 19.42 -7.50 19.69
N LYS A 2 18.23 -7.68 19.12
CA LYS A 2 17.99 -8.78 18.17
C LYS A 2 18.87 -8.55 16.94
N GLU A 3 19.31 -9.62 16.29
CA GLU A 3 20.09 -9.52 15.06
C GLU A 3 19.32 -8.73 13.97
N PRO A 4 19.95 -7.79 13.25
CA PRO A 4 19.25 -6.92 12.29
C PRO A 4 18.97 -7.63 10.96
N THR A 5 18.19 -8.71 11.00
CA THR A 5 17.96 -9.63 9.89
C THR A 5 17.41 -8.93 8.65
N GLU A 6 16.43 -8.04 8.80
CA GLU A 6 15.82 -7.35 7.65
C GLU A 6 16.74 -6.30 7.05
N LEU A 7 17.60 -5.67 7.85
CA LEU A 7 18.56 -4.69 7.34
C LEU A 7 19.71 -5.36 6.60
N LYS A 8 20.17 -6.53 7.05
CA LYS A 8 21.22 -7.29 6.37
C LYS A 8 20.84 -7.62 4.92
N LYS A 9 19.56 -7.94 4.68
CA LYS A 9 19.00 -8.19 3.33
C LYS A 9 19.11 -7.00 2.38
N VAL A 10 19.29 -5.78 2.90
CA VAL A 10 19.35 -4.55 2.09
C VAL A 10 20.69 -3.82 2.19
N SER A 11 21.72 -4.47 2.76
CA SER A 11 23.05 -3.87 2.94
C SER A 11 23.63 -3.29 1.65
N GLU A 12 23.50 -3.99 0.53
CA GLU A 12 23.95 -3.52 -0.79
C GLU A 12 23.32 -2.17 -1.20
N TYR A 13 22.05 -1.92 -0.83
CA TYR A 13 21.34 -0.69 -1.21
C TYR A 13 21.78 0.50 -0.36
N VAL A 14 22.26 0.24 0.86
CA VAL A 14 22.71 1.28 1.79
C VAL A 14 23.98 1.95 1.28
N ASP A 15 24.85 1.19 0.62
CA ASP A 15 26.14 1.69 0.11
C ASP A 15 26.05 2.39 -1.24
N GLN A 16 24.91 2.31 -1.94
CA GLN A 16 24.68 2.99 -3.23
C GLN A 16 24.65 4.54 -3.10
N CYS A 17 24.37 5.07 -1.90
CA CYS A 17 24.17 6.50 -1.72
C CYS A 17 25.49 7.27 -1.61
N MET A 18 25.83 8.06 -2.64
CA MET A 18 26.98 9.00 -2.64
C MET A 18 26.75 10.30 -1.84
N LYS A 19 25.63 10.44 -1.13
CA LYS A 19 25.25 11.63 -0.32
C LYS A 19 25.22 12.99 -1.05
N CYS A 20 25.12 13.02 -2.38
CA CYS A 20 25.13 14.25 -3.19
C CYS A 20 24.00 15.27 -2.89
N GLY A 21 22.86 14.82 -2.36
CA GLY A 21 21.77 15.71 -1.93
C GLY A 21 20.64 15.93 -2.91
N PHE A 22 20.68 15.41 -4.14
CA PHE A 22 19.58 15.53 -5.12
C PHE A 22 18.19 15.18 -4.57
N CYS A 23 18.13 14.23 -3.62
CA CYS A 23 16.89 13.84 -2.97
C CYS A 23 16.20 14.96 -2.18
N THR A 24 16.88 16.04 -1.78
CA THR A 24 16.28 17.15 -1.02
C THR A 24 15.26 17.91 -1.85
N TYR A 25 15.55 18.13 -3.14
CA TYR A 25 14.67 18.82 -4.07
C TYR A 25 13.33 18.08 -4.25
N PHE A 26 13.37 16.75 -4.37
CA PHE A 26 12.18 15.93 -4.66
C PHE A 26 11.43 15.43 -3.41
N CYS A 27 11.99 15.59 -2.22
CA CYS A 27 11.42 15.04 -0.99
C CYS A 27 10.44 16.04 -0.35
N PRO A 28 9.12 15.77 -0.35
CA PRO A 28 8.15 16.68 0.24
C PRO A 28 8.36 16.86 1.74
N VAL A 29 8.73 15.79 2.46
CA VAL A 29 9.00 15.84 3.91
C VAL A 29 10.15 16.81 4.22
N TYR A 30 11.19 16.83 3.38
CA TYR A 30 12.30 17.76 3.56
C TYR A 30 11.92 19.20 3.22
N GLN A 31 11.04 19.41 2.24
CA GLN A 31 10.57 20.77 1.90
C GLN A 31 9.80 21.41 3.05
N GLU A 32 9.08 20.61 3.83
CA GLU A 32 8.38 21.07 5.04
C GLU A 32 9.31 21.21 6.25
N GLU A 33 10.07 20.16 6.60
CA GLU A 33 10.84 20.16 7.86
C GLU A 33 12.20 20.85 7.77
N ARG A 34 12.82 20.86 6.59
CA ARG A 34 14.18 21.39 6.35
C ARG A 34 15.28 20.76 7.23
N VAL A 35 15.03 19.58 7.79
CA VAL A 35 16.00 18.82 8.61
C VAL A 35 16.65 17.69 7.78
N GLU A 36 17.97 17.59 7.84
CA GLU A 36 18.76 16.62 7.07
C GLU A 36 18.37 15.15 7.36
N THR A 37 18.05 14.81 8.61
CA THR A 37 17.64 13.44 8.96
C THR A 37 16.32 13.03 8.30
N SER A 38 15.49 13.99 7.88
CA SER A 38 14.19 13.73 7.25
C SER A 38 14.27 13.37 5.77
N VAL A 39 15.36 13.70 5.07
CA VAL A 39 15.53 13.37 3.65
C VAL A 39 16.04 11.93 3.45
N ALA A 40 15.92 11.41 2.22
CA ALA A 40 16.31 10.05 1.84
C ALA A 40 17.77 9.71 2.23
N ARG A 41 18.75 10.56 1.92
CA ARG A 41 20.16 10.29 2.26
C ARG A 41 20.42 10.29 3.77
N GLY A 42 19.74 11.16 4.53
CA GLY A 42 19.82 11.21 5.98
C GLY A 42 19.28 9.92 6.60
N LYS A 43 18.09 9.48 6.17
CA LYS A 43 17.50 8.19 6.56
C LYS A 43 18.42 7.01 6.22
N ASN A 44 18.98 7.00 5.01
CA ASN A 44 19.94 5.97 4.60
C ASN A 44 21.16 5.93 5.52
N TYR A 45 21.67 7.10 5.91
CA TYR A 45 22.81 7.19 6.81
C TYR A 45 22.48 6.67 8.22
N LEU A 46 21.31 7.00 8.77
CA LEU A 46 20.86 6.44 10.05
C LEU A 46 20.79 4.90 10.00
N VAL A 47 20.23 4.35 8.92
CA VAL A 47 20.18 2.89 8.73
C VAL A 47 21.57 2.29 8.57
N LYS A 48 22.50 3.00 7.90
CA LYS A 48 23.90 2.58 7.78
C LYS A 48 24.60 2.48 9.14
N LEU A 49 24.41 3.47 10.01
CA LEU A 49 24.99 3.44 11.36
C LEU A 49 24.42 2.27 12.17
N ALA A 50 23.11 2.04 12.08
CA ALA A 50 22.48 0.95 12.79
C ALA A 50 22.90 -0.44 12.26
N LEU A 51 23.13 -0.56 10.95
CA LEU A 51 23.70 -1.77 10.34
C LEU A 51 25.11 -2.10 10.85
N LYS A 52 25.92 -1.06 11.10
CA LYS A 52 27.28 -1.22 11.63
C LYS A 52 27.32 -1.44 13.14
N GLY A 53 26.19 -1.35 13.84
CA GLY A 53 26.14 -1.37 15.30
C GLY A 53 26.67 -0.09 15.96
N GLU A 54 26.88 0.98 15.18
CA GLU A 54 27.34 2.29 15.68
C GLU A 54 26.17 3.11 16.29
N GLN A 55 24.92 2.69 16.05
CA GLN A 55 23.71 3.38 16.49
C GLN A 55 22.60 2.38 16.81
N GLU A 56 21.95 2.51 17.98
CA GLU A 56 20.76 1.71 18.29
C GLU A 56 19.51 2.25 17.57
N PHE A 57 18.55 1.36 17.29
CA PHE A 57 17.23 1.73 16.75
C PHE A 57 16.34 2.40 17.81
N THR A 58 16.61 3.69 18.03
CA THR A 58 15.85 4.51 18.99
C THR A 58 14.41 4.76 18.52
N GLU A 59 13.53 5.16 19.44
CA GLU A 59 12.18 5.60 19.09
C GLU A 59 12.21 6.84 18.16
N GLU A 60 13.16 7.75 18.37
CA GLU A 60 13.37 8.93 17.54
C GLU A 60 13.74 8.57 16.10
N MET A 61 14.71 7.66 15.92
CA MET A 61 15.06 7.13 14.60
C MET A 61 13.82 6.52 13.92
N GLY A 62 13.01 5.80 14.70
CA GLY A 62 11.74 5.26 14.24
C GLY A 62 10.74 6.32 13.76
N LYS A 63 10.61 7.44 14.48
CA LYS A 63 9.77 8.58 14.07
C LYS A 63 10.29 9.20 12.78
N ILE A 64 11.59 9.42 12.65
CA ILE A 64 12.23 9.99 11.46
C ILE A 64 11.98 9.10 10.22
N ILE A 65 12.27 7.80 10.33
CA ILE A 65 12.05 6.83 9.24
C ILE A 65 10.55 6.70 8.93
N GLY A 66 9.70 6.74 9.95
CA GLY A 66 8.24 6.70 9.87
C GLY A 66 7.63 7.83 9.04
N LYS A 67 8.26 9.02 8.99
CA LYS A 67 7.79 10.14 8.16
C LYS A 67 7.94 9.92 6.65
N CYS A 68 8.69 8.92 6.21
CA CYS A 68 8.83 8.64 4.78
C CYS A 68 7.47 8.28 4.14
N LEU A 69 7.05 9.01 3.12
CA LEU A 69 5.80 8.72 2.40
C LEU A 69 5.91 7.52 1.45
N LEU A 70 7.12 7.00 1.23
CA LEU A 70 7.41 5.96 0.23
C LEU A 70 6.87 6.30 -1.18
N CYS A 71 6.88 7.59 -1.53
CA CYS A 71 6.46 8.07 -2.85
C CYS A 71 7.47 7.80 -3.97
N LYS A 72 8.63 7.23 -3.64
CA LYS A 72 9.73 6.83 -4.54
C LYS A 72 10.33 7.92 -5.45
N ARG A 73 9.91 9.20 -5.32
CA ARG A 73 10.48 10.31 -6.12
C ARG A 73 12.00 10.43 -6.00
N CYS A 74 12.55 10.21 -4.81
CA CYS A 74 14.00 10.25 -4.59
C CYS A 74 14.75 9.10 -5.28
N VAL A 75 14.09 7.95 -5.51
CA VAL A 75 14.69 6.78 -6.18
C VAL A 75 14.68 6.99 -7.68
N VAL A 76 13.53 7.43 -8.23
CA VAL A 76 13.36 7.71 -9.66
C VAL A 76 14.33 8.77 -10.17
N ASN A 77 14.58 9.81 -9.36
CA ASN A 77 15.46 10.92 -9.73
C ASN A 77 16.90 10.76 -9.21
N CYS A 78 17.26 9.59 -8.65
CA CYS A 78 18.62 9.39 -8.13
C CYS A 78 19.60 9.10 -9.29
N PRO A 79 20.65 9.91 -9.51
CA PRO A 79 21.65 9.61 -10.53
C PRO A 79 22.42 8.31 -10.24
N ALA A 80 22.62 7.99 -8.95
CA ALA A 80 23.24 6.75 -8.50
C ALA A 80 22.28 5.55 -8.46
N LYS A 81 20.99 5.74 -8.81
CA LYS A 81 19.93 4.71 -8.75
C LYS A 81 19.82 4.04 -7.37
N ALA A 82 20.13 4.78 -6.30
CA ALA A 82 20.11 4.26 -4.93
C ALA A 82 18.69 3.87 -4.52
N GLN A 83 18.49 2.61 -4.12
CA GLN A 83 17.18 2.07 -3.73
C GLN A 83 16.83 2.36 -2.27
N ILE A 84 16.74 3.65 -1.93
CA ILE A 84 16.48 4.10 -0.55
C ILE A 84 15.07 3.69 -0.07
N ASP A 85 14.14 3.46 -0.98
CA ASP A 85 12.84 2.88 -0.67
C ASP A 85 12.98 1.50 -0.02
N ARG A 86 13.86 0.62 -0.53
CA ARG A 86 14.15 -0.69 0.09
C ARG A 86 14.72 -0.54 1.48
N VAL A 87 15.69 0.36 1.64
CA VAL A 87 16.34 0.64 2.93
C VAL A 87 15.31 1.10 3.97
N VAL A 88 14.41 2.02 3.60
CA VAL A 88 13.37 2.52 4.52
C VAL A 88 12.36 1.43 4.87
N VAL A 89 11.89 0.65 3.89
CA VAL A 89 10.91 -0.41 4.13
C VAL A 89 11.50 -1.50 5.03
N ALA A 90 12.74 -1.91 4.79
CA ALA A 90 13.47 -2.84 5.65
C ALA A 90 13.69 -2.29 7.07
N ALA A 91 14.02 -1.00 7.21
CA ALA A 91 14.16 -0.39 8.53
C ALA A 91 12.85 -0.37 9.32
N ARG A 92 11.71 -0.17 8.65
CA ARG A 92 10.39 -0.28 9.30
C ARG A 92 10.09 -1.72 9.71
N ALA A 93 10.45 -2.71 8.88
CA ALA A 93 10.28 -4.11 9.21
C ALA A 93 11.15 -4.52 10.40
N GLN A 94 12.40 -4.06 10.45
CA GLN A 94 13.28 -4.27 11.60
C GLN A 94 12.65 -3.71 12.89
N MET A 95 12.09 -2.50 12.83
CA MET A 95 11.39 -1.92 13.99
C MET A 95 10.19 -2.76 14.43
N VAL A 96 9.42 -3.31 13.50
CA VAL A 96 8.29 -4.20 13.80
C VAL A 96 8.79 -5.52 14.42
N ASN A 97 9.90 -6.09 13.96
CA ASN A 97 10.49 -7.30 14.54
C ASN A 97 11.01 -7.10 15.97
N GLU A 98 11.48 -5.90 16.30
CA GLU A 98 11.98 -5.55 17.63
C GLU A 98 10.86 -5.17 18.60
N LYS A 99 9.95 -4.29 18.19
CA LYS A 99 8.96 -3.66 19.08
C LYS A 99 7.53 -4.17 18.88
N GLY A 100 7.29 -4.98 17.85
CA GLY A 100 5.97 -5.40 17.42
C GLY A 100 5.18 -4.28 16.72
N LEU A 101 4.05 -4.65 16.13
CA LEU A 101 3.04 -3.67 15.72
C LEU A 101 2.24 -3.24 16.95
N GLY A 102 2.08 -1.93 17.14
CA GLY A 102 1.22 -1.40 18.20
C GLY A 102 -0.19 -1.99 18.13
N PHE A 103 -0.84 -2.21 19.28
CA PHE A 103 -2.07 -2.99 19.44
C PHE A 103 -3.14 -2.70 18.35
N TRP A 104 -3.47 -1.43 18.15
CA TRP A 104 -4.47 -1.01 17.16
C TRP A 104 -4.06 -1.30 15.71
N LYS A 105 -2.79 -1.07 15.36
CA LYS A 105 -2.27 -1.38 14.02
C LYS A 105 -2.30 -2.89 13.78
N ASN A 106 -1.91 -3.67 14.78
CA ASN A 106 -1.92 -5.12 14.71
C ASN A 106 -3.35 -5.65 14.48
N LEU A 107 -4.32 -5.14 15.24
CA LEU A 107 -5.74 -5.50 15.09
C LEU A 107 -6.27 -5.15 13.70
N VAL A 108 -6.04 -3.92 13.24
CA VAL A 108 -6.56 -3.45 11.94
C VAL A 108 -5.90 -4.19 10.78
N PHE A 109 -4.57 -4.31 10.77
CA PHE A 109 -3.87 -4.96 9.66
C PHE A 109 -4.12 -6.46 9.62
N ARG A 110 -3.95 -7.15 10.75
CA ARG A 110 -3.98 -8.61 10.79
C ARG A 110 -5.37 -9.22 10.91
N ARG A 111 -6.38 -8.51 11.44
CA ARG A 111 -7.75 -9.06 11.56
C ARG A 111 -8.78 -8.43 10.64
N ILE A 112 -8.61 -7.15 10.31
CA ILE A 112 -9.61 -6.38 9.55
C ILE A 112 -9.22 -6.31 8.07
N MET A 113 -8.00 -5.87 7.75
CA MET A 113 -7.56 -5.61 6.37
C MET A 113 -6.95 -6.82 5.65
N SER A 114 -6.46 -7.80 6.39
CA SER A 114 -5.89 -9.05 5.87
C SER A 114 -6.92 -9.98 5.22
N ASP A 115 -8.19 -9.89 5.64
CA ASP A 115 -9.29 -10.65 5.06
C ASP A 115 -10.27 -9.69 4.38
N ARG A 116 -10.29 -9.73 3.05
CA ARG A 116 -11.10 -8.80 2.26
C ARG A 116 -12.60 -9.02 2.45
N LYS A 117 -13.07 -10.23 2.79
CA LYS A 117 -14.49 -10.53 3.07
C LYS A 117 -14.89 -9.93 4.43
N ARG A 118 -14.04 -10.05 5.46
CA ARG A 118 -14.23 -9.37 6.75
C ARG A 118 -14.24 -7.85 6.58
N PHE A 119 -13.27 -7.31 5.85
CA PHE A 119 -13.18 -5.87 5.61
C PHE A 119 -14.47 -5.31 5.01
N ALA A 120 -15.04 -5.99 4.00
CA ALA A 120 -16.32 -5.58 3.43
C ALA A 120 -17.48 -5.66 4.42
N ARG A 121 -17.54 -6.67 5.28
CA ARG A 121 -18.58 -6.73 6.33
C ARG A 121 -18.46 -5.54 7.28
N TYR A 122 -17.26 -5.21 7.71
CA TYR A 122 -17.03 -4.03 8.55
C TYR A 122 -17.39 -2.73 7.84
N LEU A 123 -17.09 -2.59 6.55
CA LEU A 123 -17.50 -1.42 5.78
C LEU A 123 -19.01 -1.35 5.55
N LYS A 124 -19.71 -2.47 5.36
CA LYS A 124 -21.19 -2.50 5.30
C LYS A 124 -21.81 -2.03 6.61
N LEU A 125 -21.23 -2.43 7.75
CA LEU A 125 -21.62 -1.92 9.06
C LEU A 125 -21.32 -0.43 9.19
N ALA A 126 -20.09 0.01 8.84
CA ALA A 126 -19.70 1.41 8.90
C ALA A 126 -20.59 2.30 8.01
N LYS A 127 -21.00 1.81 6.84
CA LYS A 127 -21.94 2.48 5.94
C LYS A 127 -23.28 2.77 6.61
N ALA A 128 -23.81 1.84 7.43
CA ALA A 128 -25.05 2.06 8.18
C ALA A 128 -24.94 3.20 9.21
N PHE A 129 -23.72 3.48 9.69
CA PHE A 129 -23.41 4.56 10.61
C PHE A 129 -22.69 5.74 9.95
N GLN A 130 -22.63 5.79 8.62
CA GLN A 130 -21.85 6.80 7.89
C GLN A 130 -22.39 8.22 8.08
N TRP A 131 -23.68 8.35 8.40
CA TRP A 131 -24.31 9.63 8.76
C TRP A 131 -23.70 10.25 10.04
N LEU A 132 -22.99 9.46 10.85
CA LEU A 132 -22.25 9.93 12.03
C LEU A 132 -20.83 10.41 11.68
N LEU A 133 -20.35 10.18 10.45
CA LEU A 133 -19.02 10.62 10.01
C LEU A 133 -19.11 11.97 9.29
N PRO A 134 -18.10 12.84 9.45
CA PRO A 134 -18.08 14.11 8.73
C PRO A 134 -17.95 13.82 7.23
N THR A 135 -18.97 14.21 6.46
CA THR A 135 -18.92 14.21 4.99
C THR A 135 -18.19 15.45 4.49
N THR A 136 -17.72 15.40 3.25
CA THR A 136 -16.93 16.43 2.56
C THR A 136 -17.55 17.84 2.58
N GLU A 137 -18.84 17.98 2.90
CA GLU A 137 -19.57 19.26 2.90
C GLU A 137 -20.37 19.54 4.20
N GLY A 138 -20.24 18.72 5.25
CA GLY A 138 -21.13 18.78 6.42
C GLY A 138 -20.46 19.27 7.72
N SER A 139 -20.82 20.45 8.21
CA SER A 139 -20.58 20.84 9.61
C SER A 139 -21.64 20.22 10.52
N ILE A 140 -21.48 18.96 10.89
CA ILE A 140 -22.32 18.35 11.94
C ILE A 140 -21.99 19.06 13.26
N ARG A 141 -22.85 20.00 13.66
CA ARG A 141 -22.68 20.92 14.80
C ARG A 141 -22.51 20.21 16.16
N HIS A 142 -22.90 18.94 16.25
CA HIS A 142 -22.89 18.14 17.49
C HIS A 142 -21.99 16.90 17.43
N LEU A 143 -21.04 16.85 16.51
CA LEU A 143 -20.11 15.72 16.47
C LEU A 143 -19.07 15.84 17.59
N PRO A 144 -18.83 14.78 18.40
CA PRO A 144 -17.75 14.73 19.37
C PRO A 144 -16.43 15.17 18.74
N ASP A 145 -15.63 15.97 19.45
CA ASP A 145 -14.45 16.63 18.88
C ASP A 145 -13.40 15.65 18.33
N PHE A 146 -13.37 14.40 18.83
CA PHE A 146 -12.52 13.34 18.27
C PHE A 146 -12.90 12.95 16.83
N LEU A 147 -14.19 13.00 16.47
CA LEU A 147 -14.67 12.75 15.11
C LEU A 147 -14.46 13.96 14.20
N LYS A 148 -14.54 15.19 14.74
CA LYS A 148 -14.13 16.40 14.01
C LYS A 148 -12.64 16.39 13.70
N ALA A 149 -11.80 15.95 14.64
CA ALA A 149 -10.36 15.78 14.43
C ALA A 149 -10.02 14.70 13.37
N LEU A 150 -10.89 13.70 13.20
CA LEU A 150 -10.80 12.72 12.12
C LEU A 150 -11.07 13.33 10.73
N GLY A 151 -11.95 14.32 10.64
CA GLY A 151 -12.31 15.06 9.41
C GLY A 151 -11.52 16.34 9.16
N ALA A 152 -10.80 16.89 10.15
CA ALA A 152 -10.05 18.13 10.02
C ALA A 152 -8.96 18.03 8.95
N GLY A 153 -9.18 18.68 7.79
CA GLY A 153 -8.27 18.69 6.65
C GLY A 153 -8.25 17.38 5.82
N ARG A 154 -9.21 16.46 6.04
CA ARG A 154 -9.27 15.17 5.34
C ARG A 154 -10.60 14.98 4.62
N ASN A 155 -10.51 14.75 3.31
CA ASN A 155 -11.66 14.32 2.52
C ASN A 155 -11.87 12.82 2.70
N ILE A 156 -12.83 12.44 3.54
CA ILE A 156 -13.24 11.04 3.70
C ILE A 156 -14.31 10.77 2.62
N PRO A 157 -14.01 9.92 1.62
CA PRO A 157 -14.96 9.67 0.55
C PRO A 157 -16.14 8.83 1.03
N GLU A 158 -17.29 9.02 0.39
CA GLU A 158 -18.51 8.28 0.65
C GLU A 158 -18.37 6.80 0.22
N LEU A 159 -18.84 5.85 1.03
CA LEU A 159 -18.90 4.45 0.59
C LEU A 159 -20.01 4.25 -0.44
N ALA A 160 -19.72 3.44 -1.45
CA ALA A 160 -20.66 3.14 -2.52
C ALA A 160 -21.91 2.40 -2.00
N LYS A 161 -23.03 2.59 -2.71
CA LYS A 161 -24.30 1.92 -2.40
C LYS A 161 -24.17 0.40 -2.48
N THR A 162 -23.55 -0.09 -3.55
CA THR A 162 -23.23 -1.50 -3.75
C THR A 162 -21.75 -1.58 -4.09
N PHE A 163 -21.03 -2.52 -3.48
CA PHE A 163 -19.61 -2.70 -3.73
C PHE A 163 -19.39 -3.45 -5.02
N LEU A 164 -18.31 -3.14 -5.74
CA LEU A 164 -18.01 -3.73 -7.04
C LEU A 164 -17.98 -5.27 -6.99
N ARG A 165 -17.39 -5.83 -5.93
CA ARG A 165 -17.32 -7.28 -5.70
C ARG A 165 -18.67 -7.99 -5.73
N ASP A 166 -19.75 -7.28 -5.38
CA ASP A 166 -21.10 -7.82 -5.29
C ASP A 166 -21.83 -7.67 -6.65
N MET A 167 -21.25 -6.89 -7.58
CA MET A 167 -21.81 -6.58 -8.90
C MET A 167 -21.13 -7.36 -10.04
N VAL A 168 -19.87 -7.79 -9.84
CA VAL A 168 -19.06 -8.41 -10.88
C VAL A 168 -19.28 -9.92 -11.01
N LYS A 169 -19.21 -10.42 -12.25
CA LYS A 169 -19.14 -11.85 -12.54
C LYS A 169 -17.70 -12.36 -12.41
N PRO A 170 -17.48 -13.64 -12.06
CA PRO A 170 -16.12 -14.22 -12.02
C PRO A 170 -15.38 -14.16 -13.36
N VAL A 171 -16.12 -14.27 -14.47
CA VAL A 171 -15.57 -14.23 -15.83
C VAL A 171 -16.53 -13.46 -16.74
N TYR A 172 -15.97 -12.58 -17.55
CA TYR A 172 -16.64 -11.88 -18.65
C TYR A 172 -16.04 -12.36 -19.96
N LYS A 173 -16.79 -13.21 -20.66
CA LYS A 173 -16.42 -13.72 -21.99
C LYS A 173 -16.56 -12.62 -23.03
N VAL A 174 -15.79 -12.76 -24.12
CA VAL A 174 -15.92 -11.89 -25.30
C VAL A 174 -17.25 -12.11 -26.02
N GLU A 175 -17.73 -11.09 -26.71
CA GLU A 175 -19.00 -11.13 -27.43
C GLU A 175 -18.90 -11.93 -28.74
N GLY A 176 -20.01 -12.59 -29.12
CA GLY A 176 -20.14 -13.24 -30.43
C GLY A 176 -19.34 -14.53 -30.63
N GLY A 177 -18.87 -15.18 -29.55
CA GLY A 177 -18.21 -16.49 -29.62
C GLY A 177 -16.83 -16.48 -30.29
N LYS A 178 -16.20 -15.31 -30.42
CA LYS A 178 -14.84 -15.17 -30.93
C LYS A 178 -13.84 -15.74 -29.92
N GLU A 179 -12.68 -16.20 -30.42
CA GLU A 179 -11.53 -16.46 -29.56
C GLU A 179 -11.01 -15.14 -28.98
N PRO A 180 -10.78 -15.05 -27.65
CA PRO A 180 -10.29 -13.85 -27.02
C PRO A 180 -8.84 -13.57 -27.46
N LEU A 181 -8.49 -12.29 -27.61
CA LEU A 181 -7.10 -11.88 -27.90
C LEU A 181 -6.15 -12.23 -26.75
N MET A 182 -6.67 -12.15 -25.53
CA MET A 182 -5.94 -12.42 -24.29
C MET A 182 -6.92 -12.61 -23.13
N ARG A 183 -6.43 -13.21 -22.04
CA ARG A 183 -7.19 -13.41 -20.81
C ARG A 183 -6.55 -12.63 -19.67
N VAL A 184 -7.24 -11.59 -19.19
CA VAL A 184 -6.72 -10.67 -18.17
C VAL A 184 -7.40 -10.86 -16.83
N GLY A 185 -6.61 -10.85 -15.77
CA GLY A 185 -7.10 -10.77 -14.40
C GLY A 185 -7.34 -9.33 -14.00
N PHE A 186 -8.56 -8.96 -13.63
CA PHE A 186 -8.86 -7.64 -13.12
C PHE A 186 -8.70 -7.59 -11.59
N PHE A 187 -7.69 -6.85 -11.14
CA PHE A 187 -7.46 -6.54 -9.74
C PHE A 187 -8.19 -5.26 -9.36
N MET A 188 -9.28 -5.41 -8.59
CA MET A 188 -10.20 -4.33 -8.24
C MET A 188 -9.51 -3.25 -7.39
N GLY A 189 -8.71 -3.64 -6.40
CA GLY A 189 -8.23 -2.71 -5.38
C GLY A 189 -9.34 -2.23 -4.44
N CYS A 190 -8.97 -1.50 -3.39
CA CYS A 190 -9.93 -1.12 -2.34
C CYS A 190 -10.83 0.06 -2.75
N ALA A 191 -10.27 1.13 -3.31
CA ALA A 191 -11.06 2.33 -3.64
C ALA A 191 -12.09 2.06 -4.75
N THR A 192 -11.68 1.40 -5.82
CA THR A 192 -12.58 1.02 -6.92
C THR A 192 -13.66 0.04 -6.46
N ASP A 193 -13.41 -0.78 -5.45
CA ASP A 193 -14.42 -1.71 -4.95
C ASP A 193 -15.45 -1.04 -4.02
N PHE A 194 -14.97 -0.22 -3.08
CA PHE A 194 -15.81 0.29 -1.99
C PHE A 194 -16.31 1.72 -2.19
N ILE A 195 -15.67 2.49 -3.08
CA ILE A 195 -15.92 3.93 -3.23
C ILE A 195 -16.39 4.22 -4.66
N TYR A 196 -15.69 3.69 -5.66
CA TYR A 196 -15.91 4.00 -7.08
C TYR A 196 -16.16 2.75 -7.95
N PRO A 197 -17.19 1.93 -7.64
CA PRO A 197 -17.49 0.68 -8.37
C PRO A 197 -17.75 0.90 -9.87
N GLU A 198 -18.31 2.03 -10.25
CA GLU A 198 -18.57 2.40 -11.64
C GLU A 198 -17.29 2.46 -12.48
N ILE A 199 -16.15 2.82 -11.90
CA ILE A 199 -14.85 2.81 -12.59
C ILE A 199 -14.46 1.38 -12.95
N GLY A 200 -14.66 0.44 -12.01
CA GLY A 200 -14.35 -0.97 -12.24
C GLY A 200 -15.23 -1.59 -13.32
N LEU A 201 -16.54 -1.31 -13.29
CA LEU A 201 -17.47 -1.79 -14.31
C LEU A 201 -17.13 -1.25 -15.70
N LYS A 202 -16.82 0.04 -15.81
CA LYS A 202 -16.42 0.67 -17.08
C LYS A 202 -15.11 0.10 -17.62
N LEU A 203 -14.16 -0.23 -16.74
CA LEU A 203 -12.90 -0.84 -17.15
C LEU A 203 -13.11 -2.28 -17.68
N ILE A 204 -13.96 -3.06 -17.02
CA ILE A 204 -14.34 -4.40 -17.50
C ILE A 204 -15.02 -4.29 -18.87
N ASP A 205 -16.04 -3.43 -19.00
CA ASP A 205 -16.77 -3.20 -20.26
C ASP A 205 -15.83 -2.76 -21.39
N PHE A 206 -14.90 -1.84 -21.10
CA PHE A 206 -13.88 -1.38 -22.04
C PHE A 206 -13.02 -2.52 -22.60
N LEU A 207 -12.59 -3.46 -21.73
CA LEU A 207 -11.75 -4.60 -22.11
C LEU A 207 -12.54 -5.62 -22.93
N VAL A 208 -13.74 -5.98 -22.47
CA VAL A 208 -14.61 -6.95 -23.17
C VAL A 208 -14.93 -6.49 -24.59
N LYS A 209 -15.25 -5.19 -24.78
CA LYS A 209 -15.49 -4.59 -26.11
C LYS A 209 -14.27 -4.62 -27.04
N ARG A 210 -13.07 -4.87 -26.51
CA ARG A 210 -11.82 -5.00 -27.26
C ARG A 210 -11.42 -6.46 -27.45
N ASN A 211 -12.37 -7.38 -27.36
CA ASN A 211 -12.14 -8.82 -27.51
C ASN A 211 -11.13 -9.37 -26.49
N VAL A 212 -11.15 -8.84 -25.26
CA VAL A 212 -10.36 -9.33 -24.13
C VAL A 212 -11.28 -10.03 -23.13
N GLU A 213 -10.96 -11.28 -22.77
CA GLU A 213 -11.67 -11.98 -21.71
C GLU A 213 -11.19 -11.47 -20.34
N VAL A 214 -12.13 -11.09 -19.47
CA VAL A 214 -11.79 -10.54 -18.15
C VAL A 214 -12.19 -11.52 -17.05
N VAL A 215 -11.19 -11.99 -16.30
CA VAL A 215 -11.36 -12.80 -15.10
C VAL A 215 -11.32 -11.89 -13.88
N VAL A 216 -12.29 -12.01 -13.00
CA VAL A 216 -12.36 -11.26 -11.73
C VAL A 216 -12.37 -12.28 -10.58
N PRO A 217 -11.19 -12.72 -10.09
CA PRO A 217 -11.12 -13.72 -9.03
C PRO A 217 -11.83 -13.22 -7.76
N LYS A 218 -12.74 -14.04 -7.22
CA LYS A 218 -13.48 -13.71 -5.97
C LYS A 218 -12.58 -13.73 -4.74
N ASP A 219 -11.50 -14.49 -4.79
CA ASP A 219 -10.58 -14.69 -3.67
C ASP A 219 -9.37 -13.73 -3.71
N GLN A 220 -9.33 -12.76 -4.63
CA GLN A 220 -8.35 -11.67 -4.57
C GLN A 220 -8.54 -10.82 -3.30
N ASN A 221 -7.45 -10.44 -2.65
CA ASN A 221 -7.41 -9.69 -1.39
C ASN A 221 -6.80 -8.29 -1.56
N CYS A 222 -6.55 -7.58 -0.44
CA CYS A 222 -5.83 -6.32 -0.45
C CYS A 222 -4.43 -6.50 -1.08
N CYS A 223 -3.93 -5.50 -1.80
CA CYS A 223 -2.57 -5.57 -2.34
C CYS A 223 -1.49 -5.53 -1.25
N GLY A 224 -1.83 -5.14 -0.02
CA GLY A 224 -0.91 -5.15 1.12
C GLY A 224 -0.02 -3.91 1.25
N ALA A 225 -0.12 -2.94 0.34
CA ALA A 225 0.73 -1.74 0.30
C ALA A 225 0.91 -1.08 1.69
N ALA A 226 -0.19 -0.68 2.34
CA ALA A 226 -0.15 -0.03 3.65
C ALA A 226 0.44 -0.90 4.76
N ILE A 227 0.33 -2.23 4.63
CA ILE A 227 0.72 -3.21 5.64
C ILE A 227 2.24 -3.39 5.61
N TYR A 228 2.82 -3.80 4.48
CA TYR A 228 4.27 -4.02 4.42
C TYR A 228 5.05 -2.70 4.40
N PHE A 229 4.49 -1.60 3.86
CA PHE A 229 5.08 -0.26 4.03
C PHE A 229 5.15 0.19 5.49
N SER A 230 4.34 -0.39 6.36
CA SER A 230 4.42 -0.17 7.81
C SER A 230 5.37 -1.12 8.52
N GLY A 231 6.00 -2.05 7.81
CA GLY A 231 6.93 -3.05 8.34
C GLY A 231 6.32 -4.41 8.66
N ASP A 232 5.01 -4.63 8.45
CA ASP A 232 4.38 -5.93 8.70
C ASP A 232 4.57 -6.87 7.49
N PHE A 233 5.79 -7.38 7.31
CA PHE A 233 6.13 -8.26 6.18
C PHE A 233 5.41 -9.61 6.25
N GLU A 234 5.12 -10.12 7.44
CA GLU A 234 4.39 -11.37 7.64
C GLU A 234 2.99 -11.30 6.99
N THR A 235 2.19 -10.31 7.38
CA THR A 235 0.86 -10.10 6.79
C THR A 235 0.95 -9.65 5.32
N GLY A 236 1.99 -8.91 4.97
CA GLY A 236 2.27 -8.53 3.59
C GLY A 236 2.46 -9.74 2.67
N ARG A 237 3.30 -10.70 3.07
CA ARG A 237 3.55 -11.97 2.36
C ARG A 237 2.28 -12.79 2.22
N LEU A 238 1.56 -13.00 3.32
CA LEU A 238 0.27 -13.71 3.29
C LEU A 238 -0.68 -13.14 2.23
N LEU A 239 -0.82 -11.81 2.17
CA LEU A 239 -1.67 -11.15 1.16
C LEU A 239 -1.11 -11.29 -0.25
N ALA A 240 0.21 -11.24 -0.43
CA ALA A 240 0.85 -11.46 -1.72
C ALA A 240 0.59 -12.88 -2.22
N ASP A 241 0.79 -13.90 -1.40
CA ASP A 241 0.59 -15.32 -1.74
C ASP A 241 -0.87 -15.59 -2.14
N MET A 242 -1.83 -15.08 -1.35
CA MET A 242 -3.25 -15.21 -1.68
C MET A 242 -3.60 -14.55 -3.02
N ASN A 243 -2.96 -13.42 -3.34
CA ASN A 243 -3.19 -12.76 -4.63
C ASN A 243 -2.49 -13.50 -5.78
N ILE A 244 -1.26 -13.98 -5.60
CA ILE A 244 -0.55 -14.77 -6.61
C ILE A 244 -1.38 -16.00 -6.97
N GLU A 245 -1.87 -16.73 -5.97
CA GLU A 245 -2.74 -17.89 -6.18
C GLU A 245 -4.06 -17.52 -6.88
N ALA A 246 -4.71 -16.42 -6.49
CA ALA A 246 -5.96 -15.97 -7.10
C ALA A 246 -5.81 -15.58 -8.58
N PHE A 247 -4.60 -15.20 -9.02
CA PHE A 247 -4.32 -14.74 -10.39
C PHE A 247 -3.37 -15.69 -11.15
N LYS A 248 -3.18 -16.94 -10.71
CA LYS A 248 -2.24 -17.87 -11.37
C LYS A 248 -2.64 -18.27 -12.80
N ASP A 249 -3.94 -18.23 -13.12
CA ASP A 249 -4.51 -18.71 -14.39
C ASP A 249 -4.82 -17.57 -15.39
N VAL A 250 -4.13 -16.42 -15.29
CA VAL A 250 -4.30 -15.28 -16.22
C VAL A 250 -2.96 -14.86 -16.83
N ASP A 251 -3.00 -14.30 -18.05
CA ASP A 251 -1.79 -13.87 -18.75
C ASP A 251 -1.21 -12.60 -18.13
N ILE A 252 -2.10 -11.65 -17.82
CA ILE A 252 -1.75 -10.30 -17.35
C ILE A 252 -2.76 -9.85 -16.29
N ILE A 253 -2.26 -9.19 -15.24
CA ILE A 253 -3.10 -8.53 -14.23
C ILE A 253 -3.26 -7.04 -14.60
N VAL A 254 -4.50 -6.57 -14.64
CA VAL A 254 -4.87 -5.18 -14.91
C VAL A 254 -5.53 -4.57 -13.68
N THR A 255 -5.17 -3.33 -13.34
CA THR A 255 -5.82 -2.57 -12.27
C THR A 255 -5.88 -1.08 -12.61
N GLY A 256 -6.97 -0.42 -12.21
CA GLY A 256 -7.10 1.04 -12.29
C GLY A 256 -6.37 1.79 -11.16
N CYS A 257 -5.70 1.07 -10.24
CA CYS A 257 -5.05 1.67 -9.08
C CYS A 257 -3.53 1.67 -9.21
N ALA A 258 -2.92 2.86 -9.29
CA ALA A 258 -1.46 3.02 -9.37
C ALA A 258 -0.71 2.36 -8.20
N THR A 259 -1.23 2.51 -6.96
CA THR A 259 -0.64 1.88 -5.77
C THR A 259 -0.70 0.35 -5.85
N CYS A 260 -1.83 -0.22 -6.29
CA CYS A 260 -1.95 -1.66 -6.46
C CYS A 260 -0.99 -2.14 -7.57
N SER A 261 -0.95 -1.45 -8.71
CA SER A 261 -0.05 -1.76 -9.82
C SER A 261 1.42 -1.78 -9.41
N SER A 262 1.90 -0.75 -8.69
CA SER A 262 3.27 -0.75 -8.15
C SER A 262 3.47 -1.90 -7.18
N THR A 263 2.53 -2.08 -6.25
CA THR A 263 2.66 -3.06 -5.17
C THR A 263 2.73 -4.49 -5.68
N LEU A 264 1.87 -4.87 -6.63
CA LEU A 264 1.87 -6.20 -7.23
C LEU A 264 3.23 -6.50 -7.91
N LYS A 265 3.82 -5.51 -8.59
CA LYS A 265 5.17 -5.63 -9.19
C LYS A 265 6.27 -5.68 -8.13
N ASP A 266 6.03 -5.08 -6.98
CA ASP A 266 6.99 -4.97 -5.89
C ASP A 266 6.98 -6.20 -4.94
N TYR A 267 6.08 -7.18 -5.12
CA TYR A 267 6.02 -8.38 -4.27
C TYR A 267 7.37 -9.10 -4.19
N ALA A 268 7.94 -9.49 -5.33
CA ALA A 268 9.28 -10.10 -5.38
C ALA A 268 10.40 -9.16 -4.87
N LYS A 269 10.14 -7.86 -4.77
CA LYS A 269 11.12 -6.86 -4.35
C LYS A 269 11.19 -6.68 -2.83
N TYR A 270 10.05 -6.73 -2.13
CA TYR A 270 9.99 -6.51 -0.67
C TYR A 270 9.53 -7.73 0.13
N LEU A 271 8.87 -8.67 -0.53
CA LEU A 271 8.32 -9.89 0.05
C LEU A 271 8.90 -11.15 -0.65
N PRO A 272 10.21 -11.24 -0.92
CA PRO A 272 10.80 -12.44 -1.53
C PRO A 272 10.99 -13.51 -0.45
N ASP A 273 10.03 -14.42 -0.31
CA ASP A 273 10.20 -15.71 0.37
C ASP A 273 9.18 -16.69 -0.22
#